data_AF-A0A444YRW6-F1
#
_entry.id   AF-A0A444YRW6-F1
#
_cell.length_a   1.000
_cell.length_b   1.000
_cell.length_c   1.000
_cell.angle_alpha   90.00
_cell.angle_beta   90.00
_cell.angle_gamma   90.00
#
_symmetry.space_group_name_H-M   'P 1'
#
loop_
_entity.id
_entity.type
_entity.pdbx_description
1 polymer ?
#
loop_
_entity_poly.entity_id
_entity_poly.type
_entity_poly.pdbx_seq_one_letter_code
_entity_poly.pdbx_strand_id
1 'polypeptide(L)'
;MDATTPESSHGSEAAADALPPPSIVQFLPNPNACTQEMTNVIKLMYDQPCPSYTKIPAETRQRWFEKWALHFIWDAGHDLAIRKIFDYRMGRRLQQMLDDVHHDRDKRKHWLRAEVKKDLFAHWENNAGFKHQRLTNRANRALERSLKYTGGSATFLKTKAWLICSSFNISKSLDHEATLAETFKYTHTLKENKMRFVD
;
A
#
# COMPACT_ATOMS: atom_id res chain seq x y z
N MET A 1 11.60 77.22 -35.96
CA MET A 1 11.97 77.67 -34.60
C MET A 1 10.75 77.51 -33.72
N ASP A 2 10.96 76.84 -32.60
CA ASP A 2 10.21 76.81 -31.35
C ASP A 2 8.73 76.37 -31.28
N ALA A 3 8.60 75.12 -30.84
CA ALA A 3 7.85 74.64 -29.66
C ALA A 3 6.84 75.57 -28.99
N THR A 4 5.64 75.03 -28.72
CA THR A 4 4.97 75.09 -27.40
C THR A 4 3.85 74.03 -27.34
N THR A 5 3.98 73.04 -26.46
CA THR A 5 2.86 72.26 -25.87
C THR A 5 2.41 73.00 -24.60
N PRO A 6 1.15 72.88 -24.12
CA PRO A 6 0.86 71.81 -23.15
C PRO A 6 -0.60 71.27 -23.10
N GLU A 7 -0.72 70.04 -22.55
CA GLU A 7 -1.82 69.44 -21.76
C GLU A 7 -3.24 69.32 -22.36
N SER A 8 -4.14 68.41 -21.96
CA SER A 8 -4.20 67.13 -21.24
C SER A 8 -5.70 66.80 -21.25
N SER A 9 -6.13 65.62 -21.68
CA SER A 9 -7.43 65.08 -21.23
C SER A 9 -7.54 63.58 -21.48
N HIS A 10 -8.03 62.93 -20.45
CA HIS A 10 -8.29 61.51 -20.28
C HIS A 10 -9.24 60.91 -21.32
N GLY A 11 -9.01 59.63 -21.62
CA GLY A 11 -9.94 58.76 -22.33
C GLY A 11 -9.41 57.34 -22.45
N SER A 12 -9.02 56.72 -21.33
CA SER A 12 -8.68 55.30 -21.28
C SER A 12 -9.97 54.47 -21.38
N GLU A 13 -10.29 53.96 -22.56
CA GLU A 13 -11.30 52.91 -22.71
C GLU A 13 -10.63 51.58 -22.39
N ALA A 14 -11.01 51.00 -21.25
CA ALA A 14 -10.51 49.75 -20.75
C ALA A 14 -10.93 48.61 -21.70
N ALA A 15 -9.97 48.06 -22.44
CA ALA A 15 -10.11 46.72 -22.98
C ALA A 15 -10.30 45.78 -21.78
N ALA A 16 -11.49 45.22 -21.67
CA ALA A 16 -11.84 44.26 -20.65
C ALA A 16 -10.82 43.11 -20.69
N ASP A 17 -9.98 43.04 -19.65
CA ASP A 17 -9.17 41.89 -19.30
C ASP A 17 -10.14 40.72 -19.08
N ALA A 18 -10.44 40.00 -20.15
CA ALA A 18 -11.09 38.70 -20.07
C ALA A 18 -10.10 37.78 -19.34
N LEU A 19 -10.40 37.53 -18.06
CA LEU A 19 -9.68 36.56 -17.25
C LEU A 19 -9.51 35.26 -18.05
N PRO A 20 -8.30 34.68 -18.09
CA PRO A 20 -8.12 33.37 -18.70
C PRO A 20 -9.08 32.39 -18.01
N PRO A 21 -9.69 31.44 -18.76
CA PRO A 21 -10.55 30.43 -18.17
C PRO A 21 -9.78 29.75 -17.03
N PRO A 22 -10.44 29.47 -15.89
CA PRO A 22 -9.77 28.88 -14.74
C PRO A 22 -9.02 27.64 -15.21
N SER A 23 -7.69 27.75 -15.17
CA SER A 23 -6.79 26.67 -15.46
C SER A 23 -7.28 25.49 -14.61
N ILE A 24 -7.70 24.41 -15.27
CA ILE A 24 -8.05 23.17 -14.60
C ILE A 24 -6.79 22.78 -13.84
N VAL A 25 -6.76 23.12 -12.56
CA VAL A 25 -5.74 22.69 -11.63
C VAL A 25 -5.92 21.19 -11.62
N GLN A 26 -5.13 20.50 -12.43
CA GLN A 26 -4.93 19.08 -12.31
C GLN A 26 -4.42 18.90 -10.89
N PHE A 27 -5.35 18.54 -9.99
CA PHE A 27 -5.01 18.07 -8.66
C PHE A 27 -4.01 16.96 -8.88
N LEU A 28 -2.72 17.25 -8.68
CA LEU A 28 -1.72 16.22 -8.53
C LEU A 28 -2.20 15.44 -7.29
N PRO A 29 -2.75 14.23 -7.42
CA PRO A 29 -3.31 13.54 -6.28
C PRO A 29 -2.10 13.28 -5.39
N ASN A 30 -2.07 13.91 -4.22
CA ASN A 30 -1.10 13.58 -3.20
C ASN A 30 -1.05 12.04 -3.13
N PRO A 31 0.12 11.39 -3.32
CA PRO A 31 0.20 9.93 -3.45
C PRO A 31 -0.30 9.19 -2.20
N ASN A 32 -0.48 9.90 -1.09
CA ASN A 32 -1.03 9.38 0.14
C ASN A 32 -2.51 9.78 0.41
N ALA A 33 -3.18 10.53 -0.48
CA ALA A 33 -4.53 11.05 -0.27
C ALA A 33 -5.53 9.93 0.09
N CYS A 34 -5.49 8.82 -0.63
CA CYS A 34 -6.30 7.63 -0.33
C CYS A 34 -6.10 7.13 1.12
N THR A 35 -4.85 7.06 1.59
CA THR A 35 -4.50 6.62 2.94
C THR A 35 -4.86 7.67 4.00
N GLN A 36 -4.75 8.95 3.67
CA GLN A 36 -5.17 10.05 4.53
C GLN A 36 -6.68 10.01 4.74
N GLU A 37 -7.46 9.87 3.68
CA GLU A 37 -8.93 9.77 3.81
C GLU A 37 -9.36 8.52 4.57
N MET A 38 -8.71 7.39 4.37
CA MET A 38 -8.93 6.20 5.21
C MET A 38 -8.65 6.50 6.69
N THR A 39 -7.56 7.23 6.97
CA THR A 39 -7.25 7.64 8.36
C THR A 39 -8.33 8.55 8.92
N ASN A 40 -8.84 9.49 8.13
CA ASN A 40 -9.89 10.41 8.55
C ASN A 40 -11.18 9.67 8.86
N VAL A 41 -11.59 8.72 8.00
CA VAL A 41 -12.77 7.88 8.21
C VAL A 41 -12.64 7.04 9.49
N ILE A 42 -11.48 6.42 9.75
CA ILE A 42 -11.25 5.69 11.01
C ILE A 42 -11.43 6.62 12.19
N LYS A 43 -10.75 7.77 12.19
CA LYS A 43 -10.79 8.70 13.33
C LYS A 43 -12.20 9.22 13.60
N LEU A 44 -12.97 9.43 12.53
CA LEU A 44 -14.31 10.00 12.62
C LEU A 44 -15.35 8.99 13.10
N MET A 45 -15.22 7.71 12.72
CA MET A 45 -16.30 6.73 12.84
C MET A 45 -15.95 5.51 13.72
N TYR A 46 -14.78 5.49 14.33
CA TYR A 46 -14.36 4.38 15.20
C TYR A 46 -14.85 4.60 16.64
N ASP A 47 -16.10 4.22 16.88
CA ASP A 47 -16.76 4.39 18.18
C ASP A 47 -16.84 3.10 19.00
N GLN A 48 -16.57 1.93 18.39
CA GLN A 48 -16.72 0.62 19.03
C GLN A 48 -15.36 -0.09 19.14
N PRO A 49 -15.08 -0.79 20.26
CA PRO A 49 -13.82 -1.50 20.46
C PRO A 49 -13.77 -2.75 19.55
N CYS A 50 -13.26 -2.58 18.34
CA CYS A 50 -13.11 -3.64 17.34
C CYS A 50 -11.63 -3.92 17.08
N PRO A 51 -11.07 -5.05 17.56
CA PRO A 51 -9.64 -5.32 17.47
C PRO A 51 -9.14 -5.59 16.05
N SER A 52 -10.04 -5.80 15.09
CA SER A 52 -9.70 -5.92 13.68
C SER A 52 -10.86 -5.47 12.80
N TYR A 53 -10.56 -5.14 11.55
CA TYR A 53 -11.55 -4.71 10.56
C TYR A 53 -12.63 -5.76 10.28
N THR A 54 -12.27 -7.04 10.33
CA THR A 54 -13.23 -8.15 10.10
C THR A 54 -14.23 -8.31 11.24
N LYS A 55 -13.95 -7.76 12.43
CA LYS A 55 -14.88 -7.75 13.57
C LYS A 55 -15.86 -6.56 13.52
N ILE A 56 -15.65 -5.62 12.61
CA ILE A 56 -16.58 -4.50 12.40
C ILE A 56 -17.82 -5.02 11.65
N PRO A 57 -19.04 -4.72 12.12
CA PRO A 57 -20.28 -5.08 11.44
C PRO A 57 -20.28 -4.64 9.97
N ALA A 58 -20.91 -5.42 9.10
CA ALA A 58 -20.96 -5.14 7.67
C ALA A 58 -21.59 -3.76 7.37
N GLU A 59 -22.63 -3.39 8.12
CA GLU A 59 -23.29 -2.08 8.02
C GLU A 59 -22.34 -0.92 8.33
N THR A 60 -21.54 -1.04 9.39
CA THR A 60 -20.55 -0.02 9.75
C THR A 60 -19.46 0.09 8.68
N ARG A 61 -18.97 -1.05 8.17
CA ARG A 61 -18.00 -1.08 7.06
C ARG A 61 -18.57 -0.45 5.78
N GLN A 62 -19.86 -0.65 5.52
CA GLN A 62 -20.55 -0.03 4.40
C GLN A 62 -20.59 1.49 4.55
N ARG A 63 -20.98 2.01 5.72
CA ARG A 63 -20.98 3.46 5.97
C ARG A 63 -19.60 4.09 5.85
N TRP A 64 -18.55 3.37 6.29
CA TRP A 64 -17.17 3.82 6.11
C TRP A 64 -16.79 3.92 4.64
N PHE A 65 -17.19 2.93 3.84
CA PHE A 65 -16.97 2.94 2.40
C PHE A 65 -17.71 4.08 1.73
N GLU A 66 -18.99 4.29 2.04
CA GLU A 66 -19.79 5.39 1.49
C GLU A 66 -19.17 6.75 1.82
N LYS A 67 -18.73 6.95 3.07
CA LYS A 67 -18.07 8.19 3.49
C LYS A 67 -16.76 8.42 2.73
N TRP A 68 -15.94 7.38 2.59
CA TRP A 68 -14.69 7.43 1.84
C TRP A 68 -14.93 7.66 0.34
N ALA A 69 -15.95 7.02 -0.22
CA ALA A 69 -16.31 7.06 -1.64
C ALA A 69 -16.59 8.49 -2.11
N LEU A 70 -17.16 9.36 -1.26
CA LEU A 70 -17.45 10.76 -1.59
C LEU A 70 -16.22 11.56 -2.06
N HIS A 71 -15.01 11.10 -1.74
CA HIS A 71 -13.76 11.78 -2.09
C HIS A 71 -13.17 11.31 -3.42
N PHE A 72 -13.74 10.29 -4.07
CA PHE A 72 -13.18 9.69 -5.28
C PHE A 72 -14.27 9.46 -6.33
N ILE A 73 -13.87 9.54 -7.61
CA ILE A 73 -14.75 9.29 -8.74
C ILE A 73 -14.21 8.08 -9.50
N TRP A 74 -15.10 7.17 -9.89
CA TRP A 74 -14.76 6.00 -10.69
C TRP A 74 -15.97 5.50 -11.50
N ASP A 75 -15.71 4.65 -12.48
CA ASP A 75 -16.75 4.02 -13.30
C ASP A 75 -17.38 2.81 -12.58
N ALA A 76 -18.70 2.63 -12.68
CA ALA A 76 -19.45 1.60 -11.98
C ALA A 76 -18.96 0.15 -12.27
N GLY A 77 -18.33 -0.09 -13.41
CA GLY A 77 -17.68 -1.38 -13.73
C GLY A 77 -16.55 -1.75 -12.77
N HIS A 78 -16.03 -0.78 -12.02
CA HIS A 78 -14.94 -0.96 -11.05
C HIS A 78 -15.42 -1.07 -9.60
N ASP A 79 -16.72 -0.98 -9.32
CA ASP A 79 -17.28 -0.95 -7.96
C ASP A 79 -16.77 -2.10 -7.09
N LEU A 80 -16.85 -3.33 -7.60
CA LEU A 80 -16.43 -4.51 -6.87
C LEU A 80 -14.91 -4.53 -6.61
N ALA A 81 -14.11 -4.09 -7.58
CA ALA A 81 -12.66 -4.04 -7.46
C ALA A 81 -12.24 -2.98 -6.44
N ILE A 82 -12.85 -1.80 -6.52
CA ILE A 82 -12.60 -0.68 -5.60
C ILE A 82 -13.02 -1.05 -4.20
N ARG A 83 -14.16 -1.73 -4.02
CA ARG A 83 -14.58 -2.22 -2.71
C ARG A 83 -13.58 -3.21 -2.11
N LYS A 84 -13.07 -4.17 -2.89
CA LYS A 84 -12.05 -5.12 -2.43
C LYS A 84 -10.73 -4.41 -2.03
N ILE A 85 -10.30 -3.44 -2.83
CA ILE A 85 -9.09 -2.63 -2.55
C ILE A 85 -9.30 -1.82 -1.27
N PHE A 86 -10.47 -1.19 -1.13
CA PHE A 86 -10.84 -0.45 0.06
C PHE A 86 -10.78 -1.35 1.29
N ASP A 87 -11.53 -2.46 1.31
CA ASP A 87 -11.59 -3.36 2.47
C ASP A 87 -10.19 -3.84 2.91
N TYR A 88 -9.34 -4.22 1.94
CA TYR A 88 -7.96 -4.63 2.21
C TYR A 88 -7.13 -3.49 2.83
N ARG A 89 -7.12 -2.31 2.19
CA ARG A 89 -6.34 -1.16 2.65
C ARG A 89 -6.86 -0.61 3.98
N MET A 90 -8.17 -0.58 4.16
CA MET A 90 -8.86 -0.14 5.36
C MET A 90 -8.49 -1.03 6.54
N GLY A 91 -8.48 -2.34 6.34
CA GLY A 91 -8.05 -3.30 7.35
C GLY A 91 -6.59 -3.17 7.73
N ARG A 92 -5.69 -3.04 6.75
CA ARG A 92 -4.26 -2.81 7.00
C ARG A 92 -4.01 -1.50 7.74
N ARG A 93 -4.73 -0.43 7.36
CA ARG A 93 -4.57 0.89 7.97
C ARG A 93 -5.06 0.91 9.43
N LEU A 94 -6.23 0.33 9.68
CA LEU A 94 -6.77 0.20 11.04
C LEU A 94 -5.82 -0.61 11.92
N GLN A 95 -5.35 -1.77 11.46
CA GLN A 95 -4.42 -2.59 12.22
C GLN A 95 -3.17 -1.80 12.62
N GLN A 96 -2.58 -1.07 11.68
CA GLN A 96 -1.39 -0.27 11.93
C GLN A 96 -1.63 0.83 12.98
N MET A 97 -2.77 1.50 12.92
CA MET A 97 -3.16 2.52 13.91
C MET A 97 -3.41 1.90 15.30
N LEU A 98 -4.02 0.72 15.38
CA LEU A 98 -4.22 0.01 16.65
C LEU A 98 -2.89 -0.50 17.24
N ASP A 99 -1.98 -0.97 16.40
CA ASP A 99 -0.63 -1.38 16.81
C ASP A 99 0.16 -0.19 17.38
N ASP A 100 0.00 1.01 16.78
CA ASP A 100 0.61 2.24 17.30
C ASP A 100 0.07 2.61 18.68
N VAL A 101 -1.25 2.45 18.90
CA VAL A 101 -1.89 2.64 20.21
C VAL A 101 -1.39 1.62 21.23
N HIS A 102 -1.29 0.34 20.84
CA HIS A 102 -0.86 -0.75 21.72
C HIS A 102 0.59 -0.59 22.19
N HIS A 103 1.48 -0.11 21.32
CA HIS A 103 2.89 0.09 21.66
C HIS A 103 3.20 1.47 22.23
N ASP A 104 2.16 2.25 22.57
CA ASP A 104 2.28 3.63 23.02
C ASP A 104 3.17 4.47 22.07
N ARG A 105 3.11 4.18 20.77
CA ARG A 105 3.75 4.97 19.70
C ARG A 105 2.87 6.15 19.29
N ASP A 106 1.62 6.16 19.75
CA ASP A 106 0.63 7.19 19.46
C ASP A 106 0.64 8.37 20.45
N LYS A 107 1.80 8.65 21.07
CA LYS A 107 1.99 9.70 22.09
C LYS A 107 1.55 11.10 21.66
N ARG A 108 1.31 11.32 20.36
CA ARG A 108 0.96 12.61 19.77
C ARG A 108 -0.49 12.69 19.26
N LYS A 109 -1.26 11.59 19.21
CA LYS A 109 -2.61 11.63 18.62
C LYS A 109 -3.60 10.88 19.51
N HIS A 110 -4.35 11.62 20.32
CA HIS A 110 -5.48 11.10 21.09
C HIS A 110 -6.72 10.90 20.20
N TRP A 111 -6.60 10.14 19.09
CA TRP A 111 -7.72 9.95 18.17
C TRP A 111 -8.73 8.92 18.68
N LEU A 112 -8.35 8.09 19.64
CA LEU A 112 -9.20 7.05 20.22
C LEU A 112 -9.80 7.50 21.56
N ARG A 113 -11.12 7.35 21.72
CA ARG A 113 -11.80 7.63 23.00
C ARG A 113 -11.23 6.74 24.11
N ALA A 114 -11.13 7.29 25.32
CA ALA A 114 -10.53 6.61 26.46
C ALA A 114 -11.23 5.29 26.84
N GLU A 115 -12.57 5.25 26.73
CA GLU A 115 -13.38 4.06 27.00
C GLU A 115 -13.09 2.94 25.99
N VAL A 116 -13.18 3.27 24.70
CA VAL A 116 -12.85 2.33 23.60
C VAL A 116 -11.42 1.83 23.73
N LYS A 117 -10.48 2.72 24.08
CA LYS A 117 -9.08 2.36 24.33
C LYS A 117 -8.99 1.35 25.48
N LYS A 118 -9.63 1.62 26.62
CA LYS A 118 -9.63 0.74 27.80
C LYS A 118 -10.15 -0.67 27.45
N ASP A 119 -11.28 -0.75 26.75
CA ASP A 119 -11.88 -2.03 26.37
C ASP A 119 -10.99 -2.82 25.40
N LEU A 120 -10.30 -2.12 24.50
CA LEU A 120 -9.35 -2.72 23.57
C LEU A 120 -8.12 -3.31 24.30
N PHE A 121 -7.58 -2.61 25.31
CA PHE A 121 -6.52 -3.14 26.16
C PHE A 121 -6.98 -4.35 26.96
N ALA A 122 -8.18 -4.31 27.53
CA ALA A 122 -8.76 -5.46 28.22
C ALA A 122 -8.89 -6.68 27.27
N HIS A 123 -9.28 -6.47 26.01
CA HIS A 123 -9.31 -7.54 25.01
C HIS A 123 -7.91 -8.14 24.76
N TRP A 124 -6.90 -7.31 24.53
CA TRP A 124 -5.54 -7.77 24.27
C TRP A 124 -4.90 -8.50 25.47
N GLU A 125 -5.21 -8.07 26.70
CA GLU A 125 -4.75 -8.73 27.92
C GLU A 125 -5.49 -10.04 28.21
N ASN A 126 -6.77 -10.14 27.87
CA ASN A 126 -7.57 -11.34 28.21
C ASN A 126 -7.58 -12.41 27.12
N ASN A 127 -7.18 -12.09 25.89
CA ASN A 127 -7.19 -13.05 24.80
C ASN A 127 -5.96 -13.99 24.89
N ALA A 128 -6.20 -15.22 25.36
CA ALA A 128 -5.18 -16.25 25.50
C ALA A 128 -4.46 -16.59 24.18
N GLY A 129 -5.17 -16.52 23.04
CA GLY A 129 -4.59 -16.73 21.71
C GLY A 129 -3.55 -15.67 21.35
N PHE A 130 -3.84 -14.39 21.66
CA PHE A 130 -2.86 -13.30 21.49
C PHE A 130 -1.66 -13.46 22.42
N LYS A 131 -1.88 -13.84 23.69
CA LYS A 131 -0.79 -14.13 24.64
C LYS A 131 0.12 -15.25 24.12
N HIS A 132 -0.47 -16.37 23.69
CA HIS A 132 0.27 -17.50 23.16
C HIS A 132 1.07 -17.11 21.90
N GLN A 133 0.43 -16.45 20.93
CA GLN A 133 1.10 -16.02 19.71
C GLN A 133 2.24 -15.03 19.99
N ARG A 134 2.07 -14.11 20.95
CA ARG A 134 3.13 -13.18 21.37
C ARG A 134 4.31 -13.93 21.99
N LEU A 135 4.06 -14.88 22.88
CA LEU A 135 5.11 -15.70 23.49
C LEU A 135 5.85 -16.53 22.43
N THR A 136 5.12 -17.15 21.51
CA THR A 136 5.70 -17.91 20.40
C THR A 136 6.52 -17.01 19.47
N ASN A 137 6.02 -15.83 19.08
CA ASN A 137 6.76 -14.89 18.25
C ASN A 137 8.00 -14.33 18.98
N ARG A 138 7.91 -14.10 20.30
CA ARG A 138 9.06 -13.70 21.13
C ARG A 138 10.09 -14.82 21.20
N ALA A 139 9.65 -16.06 21.40
CA ALA A 139 10.51 -17.24 21.39
C ALA A 139 11.18 -17.41 20.01
N ASN A 140 10.44 -17.26 18.91
CA ASN A 140 10.97 -17.31 17.54
C ASN A 140 12.00 -16.19 17.24
N ARG A 141 11.85 -15.01 17.86
CA ARG A 141 12.85 -13.92 17.77
C ARG A 141 14.06 -14.15 18.67
N ALA A 142 13.86 -14.77 19.83
CA ALA A 142 14.91 -15.11 20.80
C ALA A 142 15.69 -16.36 20.38
N LEU A 143 15.08 -17.24 19.58
CA LEU A 143 15.74 -18.32 18.85
C LEU A 143 16.65 -17.67 17.81
N GLU A 144 17.85 -17.34 18.27
CA GLU A 144 18.97 -16.78 17.53
C GLU A 144 19.00 -17.26 16.09
N ARG A 145 18.82 -16.33 15.12
CA ARG A 145 19.28 -16.24 13.70
C ARG A 145 19.73 -17.52 12.95
N SER A 146 19.26 -18.71 13.33
CA SER A 146 19.83 -20.01 12.97
C SER A 146 18.75 -21.05 12.66
N LEU A 147 17.49 -20.64 12.50
CA LEU A 147 16.60 -21.43 11.66
C LEU A 147 17.15 -21.33 10.23
N LYS A 148 17.91 -22.34 9.82
CA LYS A 148 18.17 -22.61 8.40
C LYS A 148 16.81 -22.67 7.74
N TYR A 149 16.45 -21.60 7.03
CA TYR A 149 15.18 -21.49 6.35
C TYR A 149 15.14 -22.55 5.25
N THR A 150 14.55 -23.71 5.53
CA THR A 150 14.23 -24.75 4.54
C THR A 150 12.86 -24.46 3.94
N GLY A 151 12.61 -23.19 3.59
CA GLY A 151 11.35 -22.70 3.07
C GLY A 151 11.44 -22.45 1.57
N GLY A 152 11.68 -23.49 0.77
CA GLY A 152 11.18 -23.64 -0.61
C GLY A 152 11.38 -22.54 -1.67
N SER A 153 12.05 -21.42 -1.41
CA SER A 153 12.40 -20.42 -2.43
C SER A 153 13.90 -20.19 -2.39
N ALA A 154 14.55 -20.40 -3.54
CA ALA A 154 15.93 -19.99 -3.72
C ALA A 154 15.99 -18.47 -3.50
N THR A 155 16.87 -18.01 -2.61
CA THR A 155 17.09 -16.58 -2.41
C THR A 155 17.44 -15.93 -3.75
N PHE A 156 17.06 -14.66 -3.96
CA PHE A 156 17.29 -13.93 -5.21
C PHE A 156 18.73 -14.09 -5.75
N LEU A 157 19.72 -14.09 -4.84
CA LEU A 157 21.13 -14.33 -5.17
C LEU A 157 21.41 -15.73 -5.72
N LYS A 158 20.77 -16.76 -5.15
CA LYS A 158 20.89 -18.15 -5.61
C LYS A 158 20.24 -18.33 -6.98
N THR A 159 19.07 -17.73 -7.20
CA THR A 159 18.42 -17.73 -8.52
C THR A 159 19.26 -16.98 -9.55
N LYS A 160 19.83 -15.82 -9.19
CA LYS A 160 20.71 -15.05 -10.06
C LYS A 160 21.98 -15.82 -10.43
N ALA A 161 22.66 -16.43 -9.45
CA ALA A 161 23.84 -17.24 -9.70
C ALA A 161 23.52 -18.44 -10.61
N TRP A 162 22.40 -19.12 -10.37
CA TRP A 162 21.98 -20.25 -11.19
C TRP A 162 21.66 -19.84 -12.64
N LEU A 163 21.00 -18.70 -12.85
CA LEU A 163 20.75 -18.17 -14.20
C LEU A 163 22.05 -17.80 -14.92
N ILE A 164 22.99 -17.14 -14.22
CA ILE A 164 24.31 -16.79 -14.78
C ILE A 164 25.11 -18.05 -15.17
N CYS A 165 25.11 -19.08 -14.31
CA CYS A 165 25.76 -20.34 -14.63
C CYS A 165 25.06 -21.08 -15.78
N SER A 166 23.73 -21.02 -15.85
CA SER A 166 22.96 -21.66 -16.92
C SER A 166 23.22 -20.97 -18.26
N SER A 167 23.20 -19.63 -18.30
CA SER A 167 23.52 -18.87 -19.51
C SER A 167 24.95 -19.12 -19.96
N PHE A 168 25.92 -19.16 -19.03
CA PHE A 168 27.32 -19.47 -19.35
C PHE A 168 27.48 -20.87 -19.98
N ASN A 169 26.83 -21.89 -19.44
CA ASN A 169 26.88 -23.24 -20.00
C ASN A 169 26.24 -23.33 -21.39
N ILE A 170 25.12 -22.63 -21.60
CA ILE A 170 24.46 -22.58 -22.92
C ILE A 170 25.38 -21.93 -23.94
N SER A 171 25.98 -20.78 -23.60
CA SER A 171 26.91 -20.09 -24.49
C SER A 171 28.10 -20.97 -24.87
N LYS A 172 28.62 -21.76 -23.93
CA LYS A 172 29.70 -22.73 -24.18
C LYS A 172 29.26 -23.90 -25.07
N SER A 173 27.99 -24.31 -25.01
CA SER A 173 27.49 -25.43 -25.82
C SER A 173 27.12 -25.05 -27.25
N LEU A 174 26.78 -23.78 -27.49
CA LEU A 174 26.28 -23.30 -28.78
C LEU A 174 27.23 -22.31 -29.47
N ASP A 175 28.42 -22.07 -28.89
CA ASP A 175 29.46 -21.15 -29.36
C ASP A 175 28.96 -19.73 -29.73
N HIS A 176 27.88 -19.27 -29.09
CA HIS A 176 27.35 -17.91 -29.20
C HIS A 176 26.76 -17.44 -27.87
N GLU A 177 26.53 -16.14 -27.72
CA GLU A 177 25.99 -15.57 -26.50
C GLU A 177 24.52 -16.00 -26.28
N ALA A 178 24.25 -16.67 -25.16
CA ALA A 178 22.92 -17.18 -24.83
C ALA A 178 21.90 -16.05 -24.67
N THR A 179 20.78 -16.16 -25.38
CA THR A 179 19.66 -15.25 -25.22
C THR A 179 18.81 -15.60 -23.99
N LEU A 180 18.02 -14.63 -23.52
CA LEU A 180 17.08 -14.84 -22.41
C LEU A 180 16.06 -15.96 -22.70
N ALA A 181 15.60 -16.07 -23.95
CA ALA A 181 14.64 -17.09 -24.36
C ALA A 181 15.24 -18.51 -24.31
N GLU A 182 16.49 -18.67 -24.71
CA GLU A 182 17.21 -19.96 -24.65
C GLU A 182 17.49 -20.37 -23.21
N THR A 183 17.93 -19.41 -22.38
CA THR A 183 18.13 -19.65 -20.94
C THR A 183 16.82 -20.06 -20.26
N PHE A 184 15.70 -19.42 -20.61
CA PHE A 184 14.38 -19.77 -20.09
C PHE A 184 13.93 -21.18 -20.53
N LYS A 185 14.08 -21.52 -21.82
CA LYS A 185 13.75 -22.87 -22.31
C LYS A 185 14.59 -23.95 -21.63
N TYR A 186 15.91 -23.78 -21.59
CA TYR A 186 16.84 -24.73 -20.96
C TYR A 186 16.50 -24.99 -19.48
N THR A 187 16.22 -23.92 -18.72
CA THR A 187 15.87 -24.02 -17.29
C THR A 187 14.52 -24.71 -17.05
N HIS A 188 13.56 -24.56 -17.96
CA HIS A 188 12.25 -25.21 -17.85
C HIS A 188 12.25 -26.67 -18.33
N THR A 189 13.00 -27.02 -19.37
CA THR A 189 13.06 -28.39 -19.90
C THR A 189 13.88 -29.35 -19.01
N LEU A 190 14.86 -28.83 -18.26
CA LEU A 190 15.65 -29.63 -17.31
C LEU A 190 14.79 -30.28 -16.20
N LYS A 191 13.59 -29.73 -15.93
CA LYS A 191 12.68 -30.27 -14.92
C LYS A 191 11.86 -31.48 -15.41
N GLU A 192 11.68 -31.65 -16.72
CA GLU A 192 10.91 -32.76 -17.31
C GLU A 192 11.73 -34.06 -17.45
N ASN A 193 13.05 -33.98 -17.61
CA ASN A 193 13.90 -35.17 -17.81
C ASN A 193 14.23 -35.96 -16.53
N LYS A 194 13.53 -35.72 -15.42
CA LYS A 194 13.73 -36.48 -14.16
C LYS A 194 12.74 -37.66 -13.95
N MET A 195 11.94 -38.01 -14.96
CA MET A 195 11.08 -39.20 -14.91
C MET A 195 11.27 -40.09 -16.15
N ARG A 196 12.38 -40.83 -16.19
CA ARG A 196 12.42 -42.15 -16.82
C ARG A 196 13.26 -43.05 -15.93
N PHE A 197 12.59 -43.81 -15.07
CA PHE A 197 13.17 -45.03 -14.51
C PHE A 197 13.23 -46.05 -15.66
N VAL A 198 14.40 -46.63 -15.86
CA VAL A 198 14.59 -47.83 -16.68
C VAL A 198 14.29 -49.02 -15.76
N ASP A 199 13.48 -49.98 -16.23
CA ASP A 199 13.20 -51.26 -15.54
C ASP A 199 14.49 -52.04 -15.21
#